data_AF-A0A0D2B6B7-F1
#
_entry.id   AF-A0A0D2B6B7-F1
#
_cell.length_a   1.000
_cell.length_b   1.000
_cell.length_c   1.000
_cell.angle_alpha   90.00
_cell.angle_beta   90.00
_cell.angle_gamma   90.00
#
_symmetry.space_group_name_H-M   'P 1'
#
loop_
_entity.id
_entity.type
_entity.pdbx_description
1 polymer ?
#
loop_
_entity_poly.entity_id
_entity_poly.type
_entity_poly.pdbx_seq_one_letter_code
_entity_poly.pdbx_strand_id
1 'polypeptide(L)'
;MIQIRPATKSEIPTISNIAATAFWNHPDVVRYYPKRGKHPQAFVHGYERVLEEHLYSSGARLLIAIHVPDGPTNENATKSIVGFAAWQRYGDSDCAEEWKKRSWSTRLFSALLTVRNFATIDRSYLGPLQRWELHRKSTETEEEIGDVQVKETEDHWCLHVLAVQPEWQHKGVGTALLDWGVKEAMREEVPLLLWASVVVEGFYRAHRFTHVKKVSRNGEDIDYLMAKLPTKVGDTDVEGENAVAGAEITEDDISTR
;
A
#
# COMPACT_ATOMS: atom_id res chain seq x y z
N MET A 1 -3.85 22.34 1.28
CA MET A 1 -4.40 21.09 1.89
C MET A 1 -4.26 19.85 0.97
N ILE A 2 -4.09 18.63 1.51
CA ILE A 2 -4.18 17.35 0.76
C ILE A 2 -5.53 16.67 1.05
N GLN A 3 -6.25 16.27 0.00
CA GLN A 3 -7.52 15.54 0.11
C GLN A 3 -7.40 14.16 -0.54
N ILE A 4 -7.88 13.12 0.15
CA ILE A 4 -7.90 11.74 -0.38
C ILE A 4 -9.31 11.39 -0.83
N ARG A 5 -9.45 10.81 -2.02
CA ARG A 5 -10.72 10.25 -2.50
C ARG A 5 -10.55 9.11 -3.49
N PRO A 6 -11.59 8.31 -3.77
CA PRO A 6 -11.57 7.35 -4.86
C PRO A 6 -11.27 7.99 -6.22
N ALA A 7 -10.51 7.25 -7.04
CA ALA A 7 -10.21 7.59 -8.42
C ALA A 7 -11.40 7.30 -9.34
N THR A 8 -11.49 8.06 -10.42
CA THR A 8 -12.42 7.82 -11.52
C THR A 8 -11.67 7.32 -12.76
N LYS A 9 -12.39 6.70 -13.70
CA LYS A 9 -11.79 6.17 -14.94
C LYS A 9 -11.02 7.23 -15.74
N SER A 10 -11.56 8.45 -15.82
CA SER A 10 -10.92 9.55 -16.57
C SER A 10 -9.59 10.00 -15.97
N GLU A 11 -9.29 9.62 -14.73
CA GLU A 11 -8.07 10.01 -14.02
C GLU A 11 -6.94 8.98 -14.19
N ILE A 12 -7.24 7.80 -14.74
CA ILE A 12 -6.27 6.73 -14.96
C ILE A 12 -5.04 7.20 -15.75
N PRO A 13 -5.17 7.95 -16.87
CA PRO A 13 -3.99 8.42 -17.60
C PRO A 13 -3.06 9.29 -16.73
N THR A 14 -3.65 10.18 -15.92
CA THR A 14 -2.91 11.07 -15.02
C THR A 14 -2.14 10.27 -13.96
N ILE A 15 -2.81 9.36 -13.24
CA ILE A 15 -2.15 8.57 -12.19
C ILE A 15 -1.14 7.56 -12.76
N SER A 16 -1.35 7.06 -13.98
CA SER A 16 -0.39 6.18 -14.66
C SER A 16 0.89 6.91 -15.01
N ASN A 17 0.78 8.17 -15.42
CA ASN A 17 1.93 9.03 -15.62
C ASN A 17 2.66 9.34 -14.30
N ILE A 18 1.92 9.53 -13.19
CA ILE A 18 2.52 9.66 -11.85
C ILE A 18 3.32 8.40 -11.50
N ALA A 19 2.75 7.20 -11.71
CA ALA A 19 3.45 5.93 -11.44
C ALA A 19 4.72 5.82 -12.28
N ALA A 20 4.61 6.07 -13.58
CA ALA A 20 5.74 5.97 -14.51
C ALA A 20 6.86 6.95 -14.14
N THR A 21 6.52 8.16 -13.71
CA THR A 21 7.49 9.18 -13.30
C THR A 21 8.12 8.85 -11.96
N ALA A 22 7.30 8.51 -10.95
CA ALA A 22 7.77 8.20 -9.60
C ALA A 22 8.68 6.97 -9.56
N PHE A 23 8.35 5.94 -10.35
CA PHE A 23 9.10 4.69 -10.35
C PHE A 23 10.13 4.57 -11.48
N TRP A 24 10.35 5.62 -12.28
CA TRP A 24 11.22 5.56 -13.47
C TRP A 24 12.62 4.98 -13.18
N ASN A 25 13.18 5.30 -12.02
CA ASN A 25 14.49 4.85 -11.58
C ASN A 25 14.43 3.81 -10.44
N HIS A 26 13.24 3.32 -10.09
CA HIS A 26 13.09 2.33 -9.03
C HIS A 26 13.78 1.01 -9.45
N PRO A 27 14.59 0.37 -8.59
CA PRO A 27 15.35 -0.84 -8.94
C PRO A 27 14.51 -1.94 -9.60
N ASP A 28 13.33 -2.24 -9.04
CA ASP A 28 12.40 -3.21 -9.63
C ASP A 28 11.94 -2.81 -11.02
N VAL A 29 11.62 -1.54 -11.24
CA VAL A 29 11.18 -1.06 -12.55
C VAL A 29 12.33 -1.14 -13.55
N VAL A 30 13.54 -0.78 -13.15
CA VAL A 30 14.72 -0.91 -14.01
C VAL A 30 14.91 -2.35 -14.47
N ARG A 31 14.68 -3.29 -13.56
CA ARG A 31 14.82 -4.72 -13.77
C ARG A 31 13.72 -5.31 -14.63
N TYR A 32 12.45 -5.07 -14.30
CA TYR A 32 11.30 -5.64 -15.00
C TYR A 32 11.04 -4.93 -16.34
N TYR A 33 11.52 -3.69 -16.50
CA TYR A 33 11.34 -2.86 -17.70
C TYR A 33 12.67 -2.27 -18.19
N PRO A 34 13.62 -3.13 -18.62
CA PRO A 34 14.94 -2.68 -19.07
C PRO A 34 14.86 -1.81 -20.34
N LYS A 35 13.78 -1.96 -21.14
CA LYS A 35 13.55 -1.20 -22.38
C LYS A 35 12.68 0.06 -22.21
N ARG A 36 12.33 0.46 -20.98
CA ARG A 36 11.43 1.60 -20.73
C ARG A 36 11.90 2.92 -21.37
N GLY A 37 13.22 3.16 -21.43
CA GLY A 37 13.79 4.33 -22.09
C GLY A 37 13.61 4.35 -23.61
N LYS A 38 13.49 3.17 -24.26
CA LYS A 38 13.22 3.07 -25.70
C LYS A 38 11.73 3.21 -26.04
N HIS A 39 10.86 2.86 -25.09
CA HIS A 39 9.41 2.87 -25.27
C HIS A 39 8.70 3.49 -24.06
N PRO A 40 8.86 4.80 -23.79
CA PRO A 40 8.32 5.45 -22.59
C PRO A 40 6.78 5.42 -22.56
N GLN A 41 6.12 5.58 -23.72
CA GLN A 41 4.66 5.50 -23.81
C GLN A 41 4.13 4.11 -23.48
N ALA A 42 4.83 3.06 -23.91
CA ALA A 42 4.44 1.68 -23.59
C ALA A 42 4.58 1.39 -22.09
N PHE A 43 5.55 2.02 -21.42
CA PHE A 43 5.71 1.91 -19.98
C PHE A 43 4.54 2.55 -19.22
N VAL A 44 4.10 3.75 -19.64
CA VAL A 44 2.90 4.40 -19.09
C VAL A 44 1.66 3.54 -19.32
N HIS A 45 1.48 3.03 -20.53
CA HIS A 45 0.33 2.18 -20.89
C HIS A 45 0.27 0.88 -20.07
N GLY A 46 1.43 0.36 -19.67
CA GLY A 46 1.53 -0.77 -18.74
C GLY A 46 0.86 -0.48 -17.38
N TYR A 47 1.06 0.72 -16.84
CA TYR A 47 0.38 1.16 -15.62
C TYR A 47 -1.10 1.45 -15.86
N GLU A 48 -1.47 2.07 -16.98
CA GLU A 48 -2.88 2.31 -17.31
C GLU A 48 -3.68 1.03 -17.26
N ARG A 49 -3.17 -0.04 -17.89
CA ARG A 49 -3.84 -1.35 -17.89
C ARG A 49 -4.02 -1.91 -16.47
N VAL A 50 -2.96 -1.92 -15.65
CA VAL A 50 -3.01 -2.45 -14.28
C VAL A 50 -3.96 -1.63 -13.41
N LEU A 51 -3.93 -0.30 -13.52
CA LEU A 51 -4.78 0.58 -12.71
C LEU A 51 -6.24 0.55 -13.17
N GLU A 52 -6.50 0.38 -14.48
CA GLU A 52 -7.84 0.10 -14.98
C GLU A 52 -8.36 -1.24 -14.45
N GLU A 53 -7.57 -2.31 -14.52
CA GLU A 53 -7.92 -3.61 -13.94
C GLU A 53 -8.24 -3.48 -12.44
N HIS A 54 -7.43 -2.73 -11.70
CA HIS A 54 -7.63 -2.47 -10.27
C HIS A 54 -8.92 -1.69 -10.00
N LEU A 55 -9.27 -0.70 -10.84
CA LEU A 55 -10.50 0.10 -10.69
C LEU A 55 -11.77 -0.75 -10.76
N TYR A 56 -11.75 -1.86 -11.50
CA TYR A 56 -12.90 -2.76 -11.68
C TYR A 56 -12.78 -4.09 -10.92
N SER A 57 -11.68 -4.30 -10.21
CA SER A 57 -11.46 -5.51 -9.42
C SER A 57 -12.34 -5.50 -8.17
N SER A 58 -12.88 -6.67 -7.84
CA SER A 58 -13.74 -6.83 -6.67
C SER A 58 -12.91 -6.63 -5.40
N GLY A 59 -13.38 -5.84 -4.44
CA GLY A 59 -12.61 -5.54 -3.22
C GLY A 59 -11.43 -4.57 -3.42
N ALA A 60 -11.17 -4.11 -4.64
CA ALA A 60 -10.10 -3.17 -4.93
C ALA A 60 -10.53 -1.72 -4.64
N ARG A 61 -9.61 -0.90 -4.14
CA ARG A 61 -9.81 0.55 -3.94
C ARG A 61 -8.61 1.32 -4.49
N LEU A 62 -8.89 2.12 -5.50
CA LEU A 62 -7.92 3.04 -6.09
C LEU A 62 -8.20 4.44 -5.57
N LEU A 63 -7.28 4.98 -4.77
CA LEU A 63 -7.39 6.28 -4.12
C LEU A 63 -6.39 7.25 -4.73
N ILE A 64 -6.78 8.51 -4.82
CA ILE A 64 -5.90 9.60 -5.25
C ILE A 64 -5.76 10.64 -4.15
N ALA A 65 -4.58 11.24 -4.10
CA ALA A 65 -4.29 12.42 -3.31
C ALA A 65 -4.36 13.65 -4.22
N ILE A 66 -5.17 14.62 -3.82
CA ILE A 66 -5.38 15.87 -4.53
C ILE A 66 -4.82 17.00 -3.68
N HIS A 67 -3.95 17.80 -4.28
CA HIS A 67 -3.55 19.06 -3.69
C HIS A 67 -4.60 20.13 -3.99
N VAL A 68 -5.10 20.75 -2.92
CA VAL A 68 -5.98 21.92 -2.96
C VAL A 68 -5.18 23.11 -2.42
N PRO A 69 -4.88 24.14 -3.25
CA PRO A 69 -4.17 25.33 -2.79
C PRO A 69 -4.91 26.06 -1.68
N ASP A 70 -4.19 26.60 -0.70
CA ASP A 70 -4.76 27.36 0.40
C ASP A 70 -4.90 28.85 -0.02
N GLY A 71 -6.12 29.41 0.03
CA GLY A 71 -6.42 30.81 -0.32
C GLY A 71 -7.89 31.03 -0.70
N PRO A 72 -8.40 32.29 -0.76
CA PRO A 72 -9.71 32.55 -1.34
C PRO A 72 -9.68 31.97 -2.76
N THR A 73 -10.67 31.14 -3.09
CA THR A 73 -10.82 30.47 -4.38
C THR A 73 -10.75 31.48 -5.51
N ASN A 74 -9.54 31.85 -5.93
CA ASN A 74 -9.30 32.31 -7.27
C ASN A 74 -9.75 31.13 -8.13
N GLU A 75 -10.74 31.37 -8.98
CA GLU A 75 -11.40 30.37 -9.81
C GLU A 75 -10.40 29.56 -10.69
N ASN A 76 -9.13 29.99 -10.74
CA ASN A 76 -8.01 29.36 -11.44
C ASN A 76 -7.07 28.50 -10.56
N ALA A 77 -7.32 28.32 -9.26
CA ALA A 77 -6.52 27.42 -8.42
C ALA A 77 -6.78 25.95 -8.82
N THR A 78 -6.00 25.45 -9.78
CA THR A 78 -6.21 24.13 -10.36
C THR A 78 -5.89 23.05 -9.34
N LYS A 79 -6.91 22.29 -8.92
CA LYS A 79 -6.74 21.06 -8.13
C LYS A 79 -5.89 20.09 -8.94
N SER A 80 -4.80 19.60 -8.37
CA SER A 80 -3.89 18.67 -9.04
C SER A 80 -3.82 17.33 -8.31
N ILE A 81 -3.80 16.25 -9.08
CA ILE A 81 -3.54 14.92 -8.53
C ILE A 81 -2.04 14.80 -8.31
N VAL A 82 -1.63 14.49 -7.07
CA VAL A 82 -0.23 14.49 -6.64
C VAL A 82 0.27 13.13 -6.19
N GLY A 83 -0.62 12.16 -6.04
CA GLY A 83 -0.28 10.78 -5.71
C GLY A 83 -1.49 9.87 -5.77
N PHE A 84 -1.26 8.56 -5.66
CA PHE A 84 -2.32 7.56 -5.59
C PHE A 84 -1.87 6.32 -4.82
N ALA A 85 -2.84 5.54 -4.35
CA ALA A 85 -2.64 4.23 -3.76
C ALA A 85 -3.68 3.23 -4.27
N ALA A 86 -3.22 2.01 -4.57
CA ALA A 86 -4.03 0.88 -5.01
C ALA A 86 -4.07 -0.17 -3.91
N TRP A 87 -5.25 -0.40 -3.35
CA TRP A 87 -5.53 -1.30 -2.24
C TRP A 87 -6.40 -2.47 -2.68
N GLN A 88 -6.24 -3.63 -2.06
CA GLN A 88 -7.09 -4.79 -2.29
C GLN A 88 -7.53 -5.39 -0.96
N ARG A 89 -8.82 -5.71 -0.84
CA ARG A 89 -9.36 -6.52 0.26
C ARG A 89 -9.40 -7.99 -0.16
N TYR A 90 -8.80 -8.86 0.66
CA TYR A 90 -8.71 -10.32 0.48
C TYR A 90 -9.37 -11.05 1.65
N GLY A 91 -9.70 -12.34 1.49
CA GLY A 91 -10.40 -13.16 2.51
C GLY A 91 -11.91 -13.16 2.32
N ASP A 92 -12.62 -14.05 3.02
CA ASP A 92 -14.05 -14.36 2.77
C ASP A 92 -14.98 -13.99 3.94
N SER A 93 -14.51 -13.17 4.89
CA SER A 93 -15.37 -12.61 5.94
C SER A 93 -16.54 -11.80 5.37
N ASP A 94 -17.59 -11.62 6.17
CA ASP A 94 -18.74 -10.78 5.81
C ASP A 94 -18.30 -9.36 5.42
N CYS A 95 -17.33 -8.77 6.14
CA CYS A 95 -16.73 -7.49 5.79
C CYS A 95 -16.03 -7.52 4.42
N ALA A 96 -15.26 -8.57 4.13
CA ALA A 96 -14.63 -8.74 2.83
C ALA A 96 -15.66 -8.88 1.71
N GLU A 97 -16.72 -9.67 1.93
CA GLU A 97 -17.81 -9.84 0.98
C GLU A 97 -18.54 -8.53 0.71
N GLU A 98 -18.74 -7.67 1.71
CA GLU A 98 -19.26 -6.31 1.50
C GLU A 98 -18.40 -5.49 0.56
N TRP A 99 -17.08 -5.53 0.74
CA TRP A 99 -16.14 -4.84 -0.15
C TRP A 99 -16.10 -5.45 -1.56
N LYS A 100 -16.36 -6.76 -1.66
CA LYS A 100 -16.44 -7.53 -2.90
C LYS A 100 -17.83 -7.48 -3.57
N LYS A 101 -18.86 -6.88 -2.98
CA LYS A 101 -20.18 -6.76 -3.62
C LYS A 101 -20.05 -6.02 -4.96
N ARG A 102 -20.15 -6.76 -6.06
CA ARG A 102 -19.93 -6.25 -7.43
C ARG A 102 -21.18 -5.55 -7.94
N SER A 103 -21.00 -4.33 -8.45
CA SER A 103 -21.95 -3.77 -9.42
C SER A 103 -21.84 -4.54 -10.74
N TRP A 104 -22.97 -4.88 -11.37
CA TRP A 104 -23.05 -5.58 -12.66
C TRP A 104 -22.13 -4.99 -13.75
N SER A 105 -21.91 -3.66 -13.73
CA SER A 105 -20.97 -2.98 -14.61
C SER A 105 -19.53 -3.48 -14.45
N THR A 106 -19.07 -3.77 -13.23
CA THR A 106 -17.71 -4.28 -12.96
C THR A 106 -17.49 -5.68 -13.54
N ARG A 107 -18.53 -6.53 -13.62
CA ARG A 107 -18.43 -7.85 -14.26
C ARG A 107 -18.26 -7.73 -15.77
N LEU A 108 -19.07 -6.87 -16.39
CA LEU A 108 -18.99 -6.61 -17.84
C LEU A 108 -17.65 -5.96 -18.22
N PHE A 109 -17.20 -4.95 -17.47
CA PHE A 109 -15.91 -4.29 -17.71
C PHE A 109 -14.72 -5.22 -17.46
N SER A 110 -14.75 -6.07 -16.43
CA SER A 110 -13.69 -7.07 -16.19
C SER A 110 -13.58 -8.10 -17.32
N ALA A 111 -14.72 -8.57 -17.85
CA ALA A 111 -14.73 -9.45 -19.01
C ALA A 111 -14.21 -8.74 -20.28
N LEU A 112 -14.64 -7.50 -20.52
CA LEU A 112 -14.17 -6.68 -21.64
C LEU A 112 -12.66 -6.40 -21.56
N LEU A 113 -12.15 -6.09 -20.36
CA LEU A 113 -10.72 -5.89 -20.12
C LEU A 113 -9.92 -7.17 -20.37
N THR A 114 -10.44 -8.33 -19.96
CA THR A 114 -9.81 -9.62 -20.24
C THR A 114 -9.66 -9.87 -21.74
N VAL A 115 -10.71 -9.61 -22.52
CA VAL A 115 -10.69 -9.75 -23.99
C VAL A 115 -9.78 -8.71 -24.65
N ARG A 116 -9.85 -7.44 -24.21
CA ARG A 116 -8.97 -6.37 -24.72
C ARG A 116 -7.50 -6.71 -24.46
N ASN A 117 -7.17 -7.11 -23.24
CA ASN A 117 -5.82 -7.50 -22.86
C ASN A 117 -5.35 -8.69 -23.68
N PHE A 118 -6.19 -9.72 -23.87
CA PHE A 118 -5.84 -10.86 -24.73
C PHE A 118 -5.51 -10.43 -26.16
N ALA A 119 -6.24 -9.44 -26.70
CA ALA A 119 -6.02 -8.92 -28.05
C ALA A 119 -4.82 -7.97 -28.18
N THR A 120 -4.38 -7.32 -27.10
CA THR A 120 -3.31 -6.31 -27.12
C THR A 120 -2.00 -6.74 -26.44
N ILE A 121 -1.89 -7.98 -25.95
CA ILE A 121 -0.62 -8.52 -25.43
C ILE A 121 0.38 -8.67 -26.58
N ASP A 122 1.21 -7.65 -26.76
CA ASP A 122 2.52 -7.84 -27.37
C ASP A 122 3.50 -8.31 -26.28
N ARG A 123 4.21 -9.38 -26.61
CA ARG A 123 5.08 -10.19 -25.75
C ARG A 123 6.20 -9.38 -25.11
N SER A 124 6.52 -8.21 -25.65
CA SER A 124 7.49 -7.26 -25.11
C SER A 124 6.97 -6.42 -23.91
N TYR A 125 5.69 -6.55 -23.57
CA TYR A 125 4.97 -5.76 -22.54
C TYR A 125 4.49 -6.56 -21.34
N LEU A 126 5.02 -7.76 -21.13
CA LEU A 126 4.64 -8.65 -20.02
C LEU A 126 5.23 -8.26 -18.65
N GLY A 127 6.06 -7.22 -18.55
CA GLY A 127 6.66 -6.77 -17.27
C GLY A 127 5.66 -6.51 -16.12
N PRO A 128 4.53 -5.82 -16.34
CA PRO A 128 3.55 -5.55 -15.27
C PRO A 128 2.79 -6.81 -14.88
N LEU A 129 2.44 -7.66 -15.85
CA LEU A 129 1.79 -8.94 -15.59
C LEU A 129 2.74 -9.89 -14.88
N GLN A 130 4.02 -9.96 -15.27
CA GLN A 130 5.01 -10.78 -14.60
C GLN A 130 5.26 -10.33 -13.17
N ARG A 131 5.39 -9.02 -12.90
CA ARG A 131 5.51 -8.52 -11.52
C ARG A 131 4.27 -8.86 -10.70
N TRP A 132 3.09 -8.58 -11.23
CA TRP A 132 1.81 -8.87 -10.56
C TRP A 132 1.59 -10.37 -10.34
N GLU A 133 1.94 -11.20 -11.32
CA GLU A 133 1.77 -12.66 -11.30
C GLU A 133 2.86 -13.36 -10.49
N LEU A 134 4.05 -12.78 -10.36
CA LEU A 134 5.06 -13.20 -9.40
C LEU A 134 4.59 -12.90 -7.97
N HIS A 135 4.04 -11.70 -7.70
CA HIS A 135 3.41 -11.38 -6.42
C HIS A 135 2.21 -12.32 -6.12
N ARG A 136 1.42 -12.69 -7.14
CA ARG A 136 0.31 -13.65 -7.06
C ARG A 136 0.74 -15.12 -6.91
N LYS A 137 2.01 -15.45 -7.16
CA LYS A 137 2.56 -16.81 -6.96
C LYS A 137 3.39 -16.91 -5.68
N SER A 138 3.98 -15.82 -5.18
CA SER A 138 4.65 -15.80 -3.87
C SER A 138 3.69 -15.86 -2.68
N THR A 139 2.42 -15.58 -2.95
CA THR A 139 1.24 -15.53 -2.06
C THR A 139 0.78 -16.91 -1.54
N GLU A 140 1.27 -18.02 -2.11
CA GLU A 140 0.85 -19.39 -1.75
C GLU A 140 1.65 -19.99 -0.58
N THR A 141 2.49 -19.20 0.11
CA THR A 141 3.31 -19.70 1.23
C THR A 141 2.82 -19.10 2.54
N GLU A 142 2.57 -19.95 3.53
CA GLU A 142 2.27 -19.55 4.91
C GLU A 142 3.52 -18.91 5.53
N GLU A 143 3.38 -17.77 6.19
CA GLU A 143 4.49 -17.08 6.84
C GLU A 143 4.09 -16.69 8.28
N GLU A 144 5.03 -16.84 9.21
CA GLU A 144 4.82 -16.57 10.63
C GLU A 144 5.37 -15.19 11.02
N ILE A 145 4.57 -14.40 11.75
CA ILE A 145 4.99 -13.13 12.36
C ILE A 145 4.81 -13.25 13.88
N GLY A 146 5.87 -13.59 14.60
CA GLY A 146 5.76 -13.90 16.02
C GLY A 146 4.79 -15.07 16.24
N ASP A 147 3.77 -14.88 17.08
CA ASP A 147 2.71 -15.88 17.32
C ASP A 147 1.53 -15.81 16.32
N VAL A 148 1.56 -14.87 15.37
CA VAL A 148 0.47 -14.67 14.39
C VAL A 148 0.86 -15.25 13.04
N GLN A 149 0.13 -16.29 12.64
CA GLN A 149 0.21 -16.79 11.27
C GLN A 149 -0.50 -15.79 10.35
N VAL A 150 0.23 -15.24 9.38
CA VAL A 150 -0.34 -14.36 8.37
C VAL A 150 -0.33 -15.12 7.05
N LYS A 151 -1.51 -15.58 6.64
CA LYS A 151 -1.71 -16.12 5.31
C LYS A 151 -2.26 -15.02 4.42
N GLU A 152 -1.61 -14.76 3.30
CA GLU A 152 -2.15 -13.86 2.28
C GLU A 152 -3.47 -14.37 1.66
N THR A 153 -3.94 -15.57 2.04
CA THR A 153 -5.27 -16.09 1.67
C THR A 153 -6.37 -15.75 2.68
N GLU A 154 -6.01 -15.29 3.87
CA GLU A 154 -6.94 -14.96 4.95
C GLU A 154 -7.40 -13.50 4.88
N ASP A 155 -8.30 -13.11 5.77
CA ASP A 155 -8.85 -11.75 5.81
C ASP A 155 -7.78 -10.70 6.10
N HIS A 156 -7.49 -9.87 5.11
CA HIS A 156 -6.55 -8.77 5.25
C HIS A 156 -6.75 -7.69 4.17
N TRP A 157 -6.19 -6.50 4.43
CA TRP A 157 -6.01 -5.46 3.44
C TRP A 157 -4.58 -5.53 2.88
N CYS A 158 -4.41 -5.35 1.57
CA CYS A 158 -3.10 -5.34 0.93
C CYS A 158 -2.87 -4.06 0.12
N LEU A 159 -1.72 -3.39 0.34
CA LEU A 159 -1.26 -2.29 -0.49
C LEU A 159 -0.47 -2.83 -1.68
N HIS A 160 -0.99 -2.65 -2.88
CA HIS A 160 -0.34 -3.13 -4.09
C HIS A 160 0.60 -2.09 -4.71
N VAL A 161 0.19 -0.82 -4.71
CA VAL A 161 0.99 0.27 -5.29
C VAL A 161 0.70 1.55 -4.51
N LEU A 162 1.76 2.28 -4.16
CA LEU A 162 1.67 3.65 -3.65
C LEU A 162 2.69 4.51 -4.39
N ALA A 163 2.23 5.54 -5.08
CA ALA A 163 3.10 6.45 -5.81
C ALA A 163 2.75 7.90 -5.52
N VAL A 164 3.79 8.72 -5.39
CA VAL A 164 3.68 10.16 -5.18
C VAL A 164 4.55 10.85 -6.22
N GLN A 165 4.03 11.92 -6.83
CA GLN A 165 4.81 12.75 -7.75
C GLN A 165 6.11 13.20 -7.08
N PRO A 166 7.26 13.18 -7.76
CA PRO A 166 8.55 13.52 -7.16
C PRO A 166 8.55 14.85 -6.39
N GLU A 167 7.88 15.88 -6.92
CA GLU A 167 7.81 17.22 -6.33
C GLU A 167 6.94 17.28 -5.06
N TRP A 168 6.16 16.23 -4.82
CA TRP A 168 5.25 16.06 -3.68
C TRP A 168 5.69 15.00 -2.68
N GLN A 169 6.83 14.36 -2.92
CA GLN A 169 7.45 13.43 -1.97
C GLN A 169 7.93 14.17 -0.72
N HIS A 170 7.98 13.46 0.40
CA HIS A 170 8.36 14.00 1.73
C HIS A 170 7.46 15.14 2.24
N LYS A 171 6.27 15.36 1.64
CA LYS A 171 5.26 16.35 2.07
C LYS A 171 4.04 15.71 2.73
N GLY A 172 4.17 14.50 3.24
CA GLY A 172 3.08 13.77 3.90
C GLY A 172 2.03 13.13 2.98
N VAL A 173 2.14 13.27 1.65
CA VAL A 173 1.19 12.69 0.69
C VAL A 173 1.13 11.15 0.79
N GLY A 174 2.30 10.51 0.87
CA GLY A 174 2.39 9.04 0.99
C GLY A 174 1.75 8.56 2.30
N THR A 175 2.02 9.23 3.42
CA THR A 175 1.40 8.95 4.71
C THR A 175 -0.13 9.10 4.64
N ALA A 176 -0.64 10.19 4.05
CA ALA A 176 -2.09 10.38 3.93
C ALA A 176 -2.79 9.27 3.12
N LEU A 177 -2.13 8.74 2.08
CA LEU A 177 -2.63 7.60 1.30
C LEU A 177 -2.54 6.28 2.08
N LEU A 178 -1.46 6.07 2.84
CA LEU A 178 -1.25 4.89 3.67
C LEU A 178 -2.26 4.82 4.83
N ASP A 179 -2.51 5.96 5.48
CA ASP A 179 -3.39 6.10 6.64
C ASP A 179 -4.83 5.67 6.36
N TRP A 180 -5.29 5.80 5.11
CA TRP A 180 -6.60 5.28 4.72
C TRP A 180 -6.68 3.77 4.95
N GLY A 181 -5.72 3.01 4.43
CA GLY A 181 -5.71 1.55 4.57
C GLY A 181 -5.45 1.09 6.00
N VAL A 182 -4.64 1.83 6.76
CA VAL A 182 -4.45 1.59 8.20
C VAL A 182 -5.76 1.72 8.96
N LYS A 183 -6.56 2.76 8.68
CA LYS A 183 -7.85 2.96 9.33
C LYS A 183 -8.85 1.86 8.98
N GLU A 184 -8.90 1.44 7.72
CA GLU A 184 -9.80 0.34 7.31
C GLU A 184 -9.39 -1.00 7.95
N ALA A 185 -8.10 -1.32 7.96
CA ALA A 185 -7.61 -2.53 8.62
C ALA A 185 -7.87 -2.54 10.12
N MET A 186 -7.67 -1.41 10.81
CA MET A 186 -8.01 -1.26 12.23
C MET A 186 -9.52 -1.40 12.48
N ARG A 187 -10.36 -0.82 11.62
CA ARG A 187 -11.82 -0.87 11.75
C ARG A 187 -12.37 -2.29 11.61
N GLU A 188 -11.75 -3.09 10.75
CA GLU A 188 -12.14 -4.48 10.50
C GLU A 188 -11.38 -5.49 11.37
N GLU A 189 -10.44 -5.02 12.20
CA GLU A 189 -9.56 -5.87 13.02
C GLU A 189 -8.81 -6.93 12.20
N VAL A 190 -8.39 -6.57 10.99
CA VAL A 190 -7.64 -7.45 10.08
C VAL A 190 -6.21 -6.96 9.86
N PRO A 191 -5.26 -7.86 9.55
CA PRO A 191 -3.91 -7.48 9.14
C PRO A 191 -3.88 -6.55 7.92
N LEU A 192 -2.82 -5.75 7.83
CA LEU A 192 -2.48 -4.92 6.68
C LEU A 192 -1.15 -5.38 6.11
N LEU A 193 -1.12 -5.84 4.86
CA LEU A 193 0.06 -6.38 4.20
C LEU A 193 0.51 -5.47 3.06
N LEU A 194 1.80 -5.55 2.74
CA LEU A 194 2.37 -4.92 1.55
C LEU A 194 3.69 -5.56 1.15
N TRP A 195 4.03 -5.39 -0.11
CA TRP A 195 5.38 -5.68 -0.62
C TRP A 195 6.16 -4.38 -0.74
N ALA A 196 7.33 -4.33 -0.10
CA ALA A 196 8.23 -3.18 -0.13
C ALA A 196 9.61 -3.59 -0.63
N SER A 197 10.16 -2.81 -1.56
CA SER A 197 11.56 -2.97 -1.93
C SER A 197 12.47 -2.47 -0.82
N VAL A 198 13.72 -2.94 -0.82
CA VAL A 198 14.73 -2.53 0.17
C VAL A 198 14.91 -1.01 0.23
N VAL A 199 14.70 -0.31 -0.89
CA VAL A 199 14.87 1.14 -0.97
C VAL A 199 13.73 1.94 -0.32
N VAL A 200 12.54 1.35 -0.11
CA VAL A 200 11.39 2.03 0.48
C VAL A 200 10.90 1.41 1.80
N GLU A 201 11.42 0.25 2.22
CA GLU A 201 10.99 -0.42 3.45
C GLU A 201 11.05 0.48 4.70
N GLY A 202 12.05 1.37 4.78
CA GLY A 202 12.20 2.30 5.90
C GLY A 202 10.99 3.23 6.10
N PHE A 203 10.31 3.61 5.01
CA PHE A 203 9.05 4.37 5.09
C PHE A 203 7.96 3.56 5.80
N TYR A 204 7.82 2.28 5.47
CA TYR A 204 6.81 1.42 6.08
C TYR A 204 7.16 1.02 7.51
N ARG A 205 8.45 0.80 7.83
CA ARG A 205 8.91 0.58 9.21
C ARG A 205 8.58 1.77 10.11
N ALA A 206 8.71 3.00 9.62
CA ALA A 206 8.30 4.20 10.34
C ALA A 206 6.79 4.24 10.64
N HIS A 207 5.97 3.53 9.85
CA HIS A 207 4.52 3.36 10.08
C HIS A 207 4.20 2.06 10.84
N ARG A 208 5.19 1.48 11.52
CA ARG A 208 5.09 0.25 12.34
C ARG A 208 4.70 -1.00 11.55
N PHE A 209 5.15 -1.12 10.31
CA PHE A 209 5.16 -2.41 9.62
C PHE A 209 6.39 -3.21 10.02
N THR A 210 6.22 -4.53 10.18
CA THR A 210 7.28 -5.49 10.48
C THR A 210 7.53 -6.39 9.28
N HIS A 211 8.75 -6.91 9.14
CA HIS A 211 9.06 -7.88 8.09
C HIS A 211 8.40 -9.22 8.41
N VAL A 212 7.86 -9.84 7.37
CA VAL A 212 7.21 -11.15 7.39
C VAL A 212 8.06 -12.13 6.60
N LYS A 213 8.36 -11.75 5.36
CA LYS A 213 9.14 -12.54 4.43
C LYS A 213 10.20 -11.68 3.78
N LYS A 214 11.35 -12.29 3.54
CA LYS A 214 12.47 -11.69 2.83
C LYS A 214 12.65 -12.39 1.49
N VAL A 215 12.72 -11.61 0.42
CA VAL A 215 13.03 -12.08 -0.93
C VAL A 215 14.42 -11.61 -1.28
N SER A 216 15.31 -12.58 -1.49
CA SER A 216 16.69 -12.33 -1.91
C SER A 216 16.94 -12.91 -3.28
N ARG A 217 17.84 -12.29 -4.04
CA ARG A 217 18.33 -12.81 -5.32
C ARG A 217 19.83 -12.56 -5.43
N ASN A 218 20.57 -13.60 -5.83
CA ASN A 218 22.03 -13.56 -5.90
C ASN A 218 22.70 -13.17 -4.57
N GLY A 219 22.07 -13.50 -3.44
CA GLY A 219 22.56 -13.16 -2.09
C GLY A 219 22.22 -11.73 -1.62
N GLU A 220 21.57 -10.91 -2.46
CA GLU A 220 21.14 -9.57 -2.10
C GLU A 220 19.63 -9.53 -1.86
N ASP A 221 19.21 -8.78 -0.84
CA ASP A 221 17.80 -8.56 -0.57
C ASP A 221 17.23 -7.60 -1.59
N ILE A 222 16.04 -7.91 -2.09
CA ILE A 222 15.39 -7.12 -3.13
C ILE A 222 14.01 -6.62 -2.68
N ASP A 223 13.26 -7.45 -1.96
CA ASP A 223 11.91 -7.12 -1.49
C ASP A 223 11.63 -7.78 -0.13
N TYR A 224 10.74 -7.17 0.63
CA TYR A 224 10.16 -7.71 1.85
C TYR A 224 8.64 -7.74 1.74
N LEU A 225 8.03 -8.85 2.15
CA LEU A 225 6.64 -8.83 2.58
C LEU A 225 6.64 -8.22 3.98
N MET A 226 5.84 -7.19 4.18
CA MET A 226 5.69 -6.51 5.46
C MET A 226 4.23 -6.55 5.89
N ALA A 227 4.00 -6.60 7.19
CA ALA A 227 2.65 -6.53 7.75
C ALA A 227 2.57 -5.57 8.93
N LYS A 228 1.37 -5.05 9.15
CA LYS A 228 0.96 -4.31 10.33
C LYS A 228 -0.27 -5.01 10.89
N LEU A 229 -0.12 -5.61 12.06
CA LEU A 229 -1.22 -6.29 12.73
C LEU A 229 -2.13 -5.26 13.43
N PRO A 230 -3.44 -5.52 13.52
CA PRO A 230 -4.33 -4.71 14.33
C PRO A 230 -3.91 -4.86 15.79
N THR A 231 -3.67 -3.74 16.47
CA THR A 231 -3.38 -3.77 17.91
C THR A 231 -4.64 -4.26 18.62
N LYS A 232 -4.58 -5.38 19.34
CA LYS A 232 -5.69 -5.79 20.21
C LYS A 232 -5.87 -4.69 21.26
N VAL A 233 -7.10 -4.21 21.42
CA VAL A 233 -7.49 -3.28 22.49
C VAL A 233 -7.26 -4.01 23.82
N GLY A 234 -6.06 -3.86 24.38
CA GLY A 234 -5.59 -4.62 25.55
C GLY A 234 -4.07 -4.66 25.73
N ASP A 235 -3.28 -4.45 24.66
CA ASP A 235 -1.80 -4.49 24.72
C ASP A 235 -1.14 -3.12 24.95
N THR A 236 -1.91 -2.06 25.21
CA THR A 236 -1.38 -0.80 25.72
C THR A 236 -1.50 -0.81 27.24
N ASP A 237 -0.42 -1.25 27.92
CA ASP A 237 0.13 -0.69 29.17
C ASP A 237 0.91 -1.75 29.97
N VAL A 238 2.05 -2.22 29.46
CA VAL A 238 3.12 -2.79 30.30
C VAL A 238 4.50 -2.47 29.70
N GLU A 239 4.82 -1.19 29.49
CA GLU A 239 6.22 -0.79 29.30
C GLU A 239 6.34 0.72 29.52
N GLY A 240 6.47 1.14 30.78
CA GLY A 240 6.65 2.56 31.05
C GLY A 240 6.52 3.06 32.48
N GLU A 241 6.70 2.25 33.53
CA GLU A 241 6.83 2.80 34.89
C GLU A 241 7.68 1.88 35.77
N ASN A 242 9.01 2.01 35.64
CA ASN A 242 9.95 1.68 36.70
C ASN A 242 11.25 2.44 36.46
N ALA A 243 11.18 3.75 36.66
CA ALA A 243 12.34 4.57 36.87
C ALA A 243 12.00 5.69 37.87
N VAL A 244 12.45 5.47 39.11
CA VAL A 244 12.83 6.48 40.10
C VAL A 244 11.69 7.22 40.81
N ALA A 245 11.38 6.79 42.03
CA ALA A 245 11.38 7.66 43.23
C ALA A 245 11.02 6.84 44.48
N GLY A 246 11.90 6.86 45.48
CA GLY A 246 11.65 6.23 46.78
C GLY A 246 12.92 6.19 47.62
N ALA A 247 13.55 7.35 47.81
CA ALA A 247 14.58 7.52 48.83
C ALA A 247 13.92 7.31 50.20
N GLU A 248 14.33 6.25 50.88
CA GLU A 248 13.96 5.90 52.24
C GLU A 248 14.57 6.94 53.20
N ILE A 249 13.73 7.77 53.80
CA ILE A 249 14.11 8.67 54.89
C ILE A 249 13.81 7.90 56.18
N THR A 250 14.86 7.41 56.83
CA THR A 250 14.84 6.84 58.18
C THR A 250 14.79 7.97 59.21
N GLU A 251 13.72 8.04 60.00
CA GLU A 251 13.71 8.66 61.32
C GLU A 251 12.47 8.19 62.09
N ASP A 252 12.64 7.18 62.94
CA ASP A 252 11.79 6.96 64.13
C ASP A 252 12.54 6.02 65.08
N ASP A 253 13.44 6.61 65.87
CA ASP A 253 13.88 6.03 67.14
C ASP A 253 13.85 7.10 68.23
N ILE A 254 12.66 7.29 68.82
CA ILE A 254 12.53 7.84 70.17
C ILE A 254 11.56 6.94 70.95
N SER A 255 12.15 5.95 71.62
CA SER A 255 11.93 5.60 73.03
C SER A 255 10.48 5.36 73.48
N THR A 256 10.14 4.09 73.78
CA THR A 256 9.65 3.75 75.12
C THR A 256 9.84 2.26 75.47
N ARG A 257 10.53 2.02 76.59
CA ARG A 257 10.66 0.80 77.44
C ARG A 257 11.77 -0.20 77.13
#